data_AF-A0A2S6U5D3-F1
#
_entry.id   AF-A0A2S6U5D3-F1
#
_cell.length_a   1.000
_cell.length_b   1.000
_cell.length_c   1.000
_cell.angle_alpha   90.00
_cell.angle_beta   90.00
_cell.angle_gamma   90.00
#
_symmetry.space_group_name_H-M   'P 1'
#
loop_
_entity.id
_entity.type
_entity.pdbx_description
1 polymer ?
#
loop_
_entity_poly.entity_id
_entity_poly.type
_entity_poly.pdbx_seq_one_letter_code
_entity_poly.pdbx_strand_id
1 'polypeptide(L)' 'MDLIDTLLGLLCRLGFHNFRVIEATYGFGDAGDIEKIECRRCGVLMIREQN' A
#
# COMPACT_ATOMS: atom_id res chain seq x y z
N MET A 1 -6.32 -7.50 24.78
CA MET A 1 -6.31 -7.26 23.32
C MET A 1 -6.74 -5.83 23.12
N ASP A 2 -5.94 -5.05 22.39
CA ASP A 2 -6.24 -3.64 22.20
C ASP A 2 -7.43 -3.49 21.24
N LEU A 3 -8.44 -2.70 21.63
CA LEU A 3 -9.63 -2.45 20.82
C LEU A 3 -9.25 -1.81 19.48
N ILE A 4 -8.20 -0.98 19.52
CA ILE A 4 -7.67 -0.27 18.36
C ILE A 4 -7.14 -1.28 17.33
N ASP A 5 -6.32 -2.25 17.73
CA ASP A 5 -5.77 -3.26 16.81
C ASP A 5 -6.88 -4.07 16.11
N THR A 6 -7.96 -4.36 16.83
CA THR A 6 -9.10 -5.11 16.29
C THR A 6 -9.84 -4.30 15.21
N LEU A 7 -10.13 -3.02 15.48
CA LEU A 7 -10.77 -2.11 14.51
C LEU A 7 -9.89 -1.90 13.27
N LEU A 8 -8.59 -1.68 13.50
CA LEU A 8 -7.61 -1.48 12.46
C LEU A 8 -7.44 -2.71 11.54
N GLY A 9 -7.58 -3.92 12.09
CA GLY A 9 -7.63 -5.17 11.32
C GLY A 9 -8.93 -5.35 10.53
N LEU A 10 -10.08 -4.98 11.10
CA LEU A 10 -11.37 -5.01 10.40
C LEU A 10 -11.39 -4.05 9.21
N LEU A 11 -10.84 -2.84 9.35
CA LEU A 11 -10.72 -1.88 8.26
C LEU A 11 -9.93 -2.45 7.07
N CYS A 12 -8.83 -3.17 7.34
CA CYS A 12 -8.07 -3.86 6.29
C CYS A 12 -8.90 -4.93 5.58
N ARG A 13 -9.81 -5.64 6.27
CA ARG A 13 -10.71 -6.61 5.64
C ARG A 13 -11.79 -5.95 4.78
N LEU A 14 -12.16 -4.70 5.09
CA LEU A 14 -13.12 -3.90 4.33
C LEU A 14 -12.49 -3.15 3.15
N GLY A 15 -11.18 -3.32 2.90
CA GLY A 15 -10.45 -2.64 1.81
C GLY A 15 -9.81 -1.31 2.21
N PHE A 16 -9.95 -0.87 3.47
CA PHE A 16 -9.27 0.30 4.00
C PHE A 16 -7.89 -0.09 4.51
N HIS A 17 -6.89 0.12 3.65
CA HIS A 17 -5.52 -0.27 3.90
C HIS A 17 -4.64 0.95 4.22
N ASN A 18 -3.63 0.76 5.06
CA ASN A 18 -2.61 1.75 5.34
C ASN A 18 -1.33 1.36 4.58
N PHE A 19 -1.23 1.87 3.36
CA PHE A 19 -0.13 1.58 2.45
C PHE A 19 1.15 2.35 2.82
N ARG A 20 2.30 1.73 2.56
CA ARG A 20 3.62 2.35 2.52
C ARG A 20 4.29 2.01 1.20
N VAL A 21 5.12 2.91 0.66
CA VAL A 21 5.97 2.58 -0.48
C VAL A 21 7.06 1.63 -0.01
N ILE A 22 7.25 0.52 -0.73
CA ILE A 22 8.32 -0.44 -0.48
C ILE A 22 9.35 -0.44 -1.60
N GLU A 23 8.96 -0.04 -2.81
CA GLU A 23 9.83 0.06 -3.97
C GLU A 23 9.28 1.16 -4.88
N ALA A 24 10.14 2.06 -5.32
CA ALA A 24 9.80 3.07 -6.31
C ALA A 24 10.80 2.94 -7.45
N THR A 25 10.29 2.68 -8.65
CA THR A 25 11.08 2.70 -9.88
C THR A 25 10.72 3.96 -10.62
N TYR A 26 11.66 4.90 -10.64
CA TYR A 26 11.52 6.15 -11.38
C TYR A 26 11.98 5.93 -12.82
N GLY A 27 11.07 6.14 -13.76
CA GLY A 27 11.36 6.03 -15.18
C GLY A 27 11.89 7.37 -15.69
N PHE A 28 12.86 7.32 -16.60
CA PHE A 28 13.29 8.52 -17.32
C PHE A 28 12.69 8.48 -18.74
N GLY A 29 11.86 9.46 -19.11
CA GLY A 29 11.23 9.56 -20.43
C GLY A 29 9.74 9.18 -20.42
N ASP A 30 9.29 8.43 -21.43
CA ASP A 30 7.88 8.00 -21.60
C ASP A 30 7.50 6.79 -20.71
N ALA A 31 8.47 6.26 -19.97
CA ALA A 31 8.23 5.26 -18.94
C ALA A 31 7.78 5.99 -17.68
N GLY A 32 6.48 5.88 -17.35
CA GLY A 32 5.92 6.44 -16.12
C GLY A 32 6.55 5.86 -14.85
N ASP A 33 6.37 6.57 -13.74
CA ASP A 33 6.90 6.15 -12.45
C ASP A 33 6.04 5.03 -11.88
N ILE A 34 6.66 3.93 -11.43
CA ILE A 34 5.96 2.78 -10.86
C ILE A 34 6.35 2.62 -9.40
N GLU A 35 5.36 2.71 -8.51
CA GLU A 35 5.52 2.49 -7.07
C GLU A 35 4.86 1.18 -6.66
N LYS A 36 5.62 0.28 -6.04
CA LYS A 36 5.05 -0.83 -5.29
C LYS A 36 4.78 -0.37 -3.86
N ILE A 37 3.53 -0.53 -3.46
CA ILE A 37 3.06 -0.19 -2.12
C ILE A 37 2.58 -1.45 -1.39
N GLU A 38 2.83 -1.50 -0.09
CA GLU A 38 2.44 -2.61 0.78
C GLU A 38 1.58 -2.08 1.94
N CYS A 39 0.49 -2.76 2.26
CA CYS A 39 -0.24 -2.47 3.49
C CYS A 39 0.56 -2.94 4.70
N ARG A 40 0.86 -2.01 5.61
CA ARG A 40 1.65 -2.28 6.83
C ARG A 40 1.03 -3.29 7.79
N ARG A 41 -0.22 -3.68 7.60
CA ARG A 41 -0.98 -4.56 8.50
C ARG A 41 -1.25 -5.93 7.90
N CYS A 42 -1.83 -5.97 6.71
CA CYS A 42 -2.19 -7.23 6.06
C CYS A 42 -1.16 -7.71 5.02
N GLY A 43 -0.14 -6.90 4.69
CA GLY A 43 0.89 -7.26 3.72
C GLY A 43 0.42 -7.28 2.27
N VAL A 44 -0.79 -6.80 1.98
CA VAL A 44 -1.27 -6.75 0.58
C VAL A 44 -0.38 -5.82 -0.24
N LEU A 45 0.04 -6.30 -1.41
CA LEU A 45 0.89 -5.57 -2.35
C LEU A 45 0.03 -4.99 -3.46
N MET A 46 0.26 -3.72 -3.80
CA MET A 46 -0.34 -3.07 -4.95
C MET A 46 0.73 -2.31 -5.73
N ILE A 47 0.51 -2.18 -7.03
CA ILE A 47 1.35 -1.38 -7.92
C ILE A 47 0.55 -0.13 -8.26
N ARG A 48 1.17 1.03 -8.09
CA ARG A 48 0.62 2.33 -8.44
C ARG A 48 1.50 2.94 -9.51
N GLU A 49 0.91 3.26 -10.65
CA GLU A 49 1.54 4.09 -11.67
C GLU A 49 1.29 5.56 -11.31
N GLN A 50 2.35 6.35 -11.24
CA GLN A 50 2.27 7.81 -11.22
C GLN A 50 2.53 8.30 -12.65
N ASN A 51 1.48 8.89 -13.24
CA ASN A 51 1.52 9.56 -14.56
C ASN A 51 1.68 11.06 -14.38
#